data_AF-A0A2T2R633-F1
#
_entry.id   AF-A0A2T2R633-F1
#
_cell.length_a   1.000
_cell.length_b   1.000
_cell.length_c   1.000
_cell.angle_alpha   90.00
_cell.angle_beta   90.00
_cell.angle_gamma   90.00
#
_symmetry.space_group_name_H-M   'P 1'
#
loop_
_entity.id
_entity.type
_entity.pdbx_description
1 polymer ?
#
loop_
_entity_poly.entity_id
_entity_poly.type
_entity_poly.pdbx_seq_one_letter_code
_entity_poly.pdbx_strand_id
1 'polypeptide(L)'
;MAVAALGIAMPSVRVTARQEGAVDVDGVDGAFRVLATTRPRLARALERGLLSGALAAVGAPASIAEIPDVPGRLRVRPTATTTATKPAGRVDARADDHEAGVRRTKRVLAGLQPGEVVEVLAAGPGAPAAFARWADRAGHQLISVERTVDAHDQPAIRLLLRNGG
;
A
#
# COMPACT_ATOMS: atom_id res chain seq x y z
N MET A 1 3.24 -17.73 -7.94
CA MET A 1 2.08 -17.95 -8.82
C MET A 1 1.95 -16.85 -9.87
N ALA A 2 1.73 -15.57 -9.52
CA ALA A 2 1.57 -14.50 -10.52
C ALA A 2 2.77 -14.27 -11.46
N VAL A 3 4.01 -14.23 -10.95
CA VAL A 3 5.20 -14.05 -11.81
C VAL A 3 5.37 -15.22 -12.79
N ALA A 4 4.97 -16.43 -12.39
CA ALA A 4 4.97 -17.58 -13.28
C ALA A 4 3.87 -17.47 -14.36
N ALA A 5 2.69 -16.96 -14.01
CA ALA A 5 1.61 -16.69 -14.97
C ALA A 5 1.99 -15.57 -15.96
N LEU A 6 2.70 -14.53 -15.50
CA LEU A 6 3.28 -13.52 -16.37
C LEU A 6 4.29 -14.13 -17.34
N GLY A 7 5.10 -15.11 -16.91
CA GLY A 7 6.01 -15.85 -17.80
C GLY A 7 5.31 -16.56 -18.96
N ILE A 8 4.04 -16.95 -18.80
CA ILE A 8 3.25 -17.58 -19.88
C ILE A 8 2.86 -16.53 -20.94
N ALA A 9 2.39 -15.35 -20.50
CA ALA A 9 2.00 -14.26 -21.40
C ALA A 9 3.21 -13.47 -21.96
N MET A 10 4.31 -13.46 -21.21
CA MET A 10 5.55 -12.74 -21.50
C MET A 10 6.73 -13.68 -21.24
N PRO A 11 7.15 -14.49 -22.23
CA PRO A 11 8.19 -15.51 -22.05
C PRO A 11 9.55 -14.99 -21.57
N SER A 12 9.83 -13.70 -21.75
CA SER A 12 11.04 -13.05 -21.24
C SER A 12 11.04 -12.91 -19.71
N VAL A 13 9.87 -12.87 -19.08
CA VAL A 13 9.70 -12.63 -17.63
C VAL A 13 10.07 -13.87 -16.85
N ARG A 14 11.09 -13.73 -15.99
CA ARG A 14 11.62 -14.83 -15.19
C ARG A 14 12.06 -14.38 -13.81
N VAL A 15 11.92 -15.28 -12.84
CA VAL A 15 12.53 -15.12 -11.51
C VAL A 15 14.01 -15.49 -11.63
N THR A 16 14.90 -14.56 -11.27
CA THR A 16 16.35 -14.74 -11.38
C THR A 16 17.03 -15.00 -10.05
N ALA A 17 16.48 -14.50 -8.95
CA ALA A 17 16.93 -14.81 -7.60
C ALA A 17 15.76 -14.78 -6.61
N ARG A 18 15.88 -15.57 -5.53
CA ARG A 18 15.00 -15.51 -4.36
C ARG A 18 15.83 -15.08 -3.17
N GLN A 19 15.38 -14.06 -2.47
CA GLN A 19 15.98 -13.58 -1.22
C GLN A 19 14.96 -13.70 -0.09
N GLU A 20 15.42 -13.52 1.15
CA GLU A 20 14.54 -13.51 2.31
C GLU A 20 13.52 -12.36 2.15
N GLY A 21 12.24 -12.72 2.02
CA GLY A 21 11.15 -11.76 1.83
C GLY A 21 11.13 -11.01 0.48
N ALA A 22 11.92 -11.41 -0.53
CA ALA A 22 11.94 -10.74 -1.83
C ALA A 22 12.24 -11.69 -3.00
N VAL A 23 11.84 -11.30 -4.21
CA VAL A 23 12.15 -12.03 -5.44
C VAL A 23 12.65 -11.05 -6.50
N ASP A 24 13.74 -11.40 -7.17
CA ASP A 24 14.28 -10.62 -8.27
C ASP A 24 13.73 -11.14 -9.58
N VAL A 25 13.10 -10.25 -10.35
CA VAL A 25 12.42 -10.51 -11.61
C VAL A 25 13.15 -9.78 -12.73
N ASP A 26 13.31 -10.45 -13.86
CA ASP A 26 14.01 -9.95 -15.04
C ASP A 26 13.15 -10.14 -16.30
N GLY A 27 13.41 -9.38 -17.34
CA GLY A 27 12.79 -9.51 -18.67
C GLY A 27 11.40 -8.86 -18.82
N VAL A 28 11.00 -7.98 -17.90
CA VAL A 28 9.77 -7.17 -18.01
C VAL A 28 9.92 -6.04 -19.05
N ASP A 29 11.14 -5.53 -19.19
CA ASP A 29 11.55 -4.50 -20.15
C ASP A 29 11.27 -4.87 -21.62
N GLY A 30 11.25 -6.17 -21.93
CA GLY A 30 10.92 -6.69 -23.25
C GLY A 30 9.59 -6.17 -23.82
N ALA A 31 8.57 -5.98 -22.96
CA ALA A 31 7.27 -5.46 -23.39
C ALA A 31 7.30 -3.97 -23.77
N PHE A 32 8.27 -3.21 -23.24
CA PHE A 32 8.33 -1.77 -23.40
C PHE A 32 9.60 -1.32 -24.15
N ARG A 33 10.27 -2.23 -24.86
CA ARG A 33 11.55 -1.98 -25.54
C ARG A 33 11.53 -0.78 -26.50
N VAL A 34 10.44 -0.59 -27.25
CA VAL A 34 10.27 0.57 -28.16
C VAL A 34 10.11 1.88 -27.37
N LEU A 35 9.46 1.81 -26.21
CA LEU A 35 9.33 2.94 -25.29
C LEU A 35 10.64 3.19 -24.54
N ALA A 36 11.45 2.16 -24.27
CA ALA A 36 12.70 2.29 -23.54
C ALA A 36 13.74 3.14 -24.31
N THR A 37 13.73 3.10 -25.64
CA THR A 37 14.63 3.91 -26.47
C THR A 37 14.22 5.38 -26.55
N THR A 38 12.92 5.67 -26.53
CA THR A 38 12.40 7.03 -26.74
C THR A 38 12.00 7.74 -25.44
N ARG A 39 11.48 7.00 -24.46
CA ARG A 39 10.93 7.47 -23.19
C ARG A 39 11.28 6.50 -22.04
N PRO A 40 12.56 6.42 -21.63
CA PRO A 40 13.03 5.43 -20.67
C PRO A 40 12.31 5.52 -19.32
N ARG A 41 12.04 6.73 -18.81
CA ARG A 41 11.31 6.92 -17.55
C ARG A 41 9.88 6.36 -17.59
N LEU A 42 9.19 6.52 -18.73
CA LEU A 42 7.83 6.01 -18.92
C LEU A 42 7.84 4.49 -19.05
N ALA A 43 8.78 3.92 -19.82
CA ALA A 43 8.96 2.48 -19.92
C ALA A 43 9.13 1.84 -18.54
N ARG A 44 10.03 2.40 -17.70
CA ARG A 44 10.24 1.94 -16.32
C ARG A 44 8.99 2.06 -15.45
N ALA A 45 8.24 3.15 -15.56
CA ALA A 45 6.99 3.32 -14.83
C ALA A 45 5.95 2.26 -15.23
N LEU A 46 5.84 1.95 -16.52
CA LEU A 46 4.93 0.94 -17.04
C LEU A 46 5.35 -0.48 -16.66
N GLU A 47 6.64 -0.80 -16.70
CA GLU A 47 7.18 -2.09 -16.23
C GLU A 47 6.79 -2.36 -14.76
N ARG A 48 7.01 -1.37 -13.89
CA ARG A 48 6.64 -1.45 -12.46
C ARG A 48 5.12 -1.52 -12.30
N GLY A 49 4.37 -0.71 -13.03
CA GLY A 49 2.91 -0.69 -12.97
C GLY A 49 2.30 -2.03 -13.38
N LEU A 50 2.77 -2.62 -14.47
CA LEU A 50 2.31 -3.92 -14.98
C LEU A 50 2.54 -5.02 -13.94
N LEU A 51 3.77 -5.11 -13.42
CA LEU A 51 4.13 -6.14 -12.46
C LEU A 51 3.37 -5.96 -11.13
N SER A 52 3.20 -4.72 -10.67
CA SER A 52 2.41 -4.41 -9.46
C SER A 52 0.95 -4.80 -9.64
N GLY A 53 0.34 -4.39 -10.77
CA GLY A 53 -1.06 -4.68 -11.09
C GLY A 53 -1.33 -6.17 -11.22
N ALA A 54 -0.45 -6.92 -11.90
CA ALA A 54 -0.58 -8.37 -12.06
C ALA A 54 -0.49 -9.11 -10.71
N LEU A 55 0.38 -8.65 -9.81
CA LEU A 55 0.51 -9.21 -8.46
C LEU A 55 -0.69 -8.87 -7.57
N ALA A 56 -1.19 -7.64 -7.65
CA ALA A 56 -2.40 -7.24 -6.95
C ALA A 56 -3.64 -8.02 -7.42
N ALA A 57 -3.77 -8.27 -8.73
CA ALA A 57 -4.89 -9.01 -9.31
C ALA A 57 -5.02 -10.45 -8.80
N VAL A 58 -3.94 -11.05 -8.30
CA VAL A 58 -3.95 -12.39 -7.69
C VAL A 58 -3.93 -12.35 -6.15
N GLY A 59 -4.21 -11.19 -5.54
CA GLY A 59 -4.25 -11.02 -4.10
C GLY A 59 -2.88 -10.99 -3.42
N ALA A 60 -1.80 -10.71 -4.16
CA ALA A 60 -0.44 -10.66 -3.63
C ALA A 60 0.20 -9.28 -3.87
N PRO A 61 -0.33 -8.19 -3.28
CA PRO A 61 0.23 -6.85 -3.50
C PRO A 61 1.71 -6.80 -3.11
N ALA A 62 2.50 -6.08 -3.91
CA ALA A 62 3.94 -6.03 -3.74
C ALA A 62 4.49 -4.63 -4.04
N SER A 63 5.55 -4.28 -3.33
CA SER A 63 6.40 -3.14 -3.67
C SER A 63 7.46 -3.58 -4.67
N ILE A 64 7.73 -2.72 -5.65
CA ILE A 64 8.65 -3.01 -6.75
C ILE A 64 9.71 -1.93 -6.79
N ALA A 65 10.97 -2.34 -6.64
CA ALA A 65 12.13 -1.47 -6.70
C ALA A 65 13.08 -1.94 -7.80
N GLU A 66 13.85 -1.02 -8.37
CA GLU A 66 14.97 -1.37 -9.24
C GLU A 66 16.12 -1.91 -8.40
N ILE A 67 16.85 -2.89 -8.93
CA ILE A 67 18.06 -3.38 -8.29
C ILE A 67 19.22 -2.47 -8.72
N PRO A 68 19.95 -1.88 -7.76
CA PRO A 68 21.18 -1.16 -8.08
C PRO A 68 22.10 -2.06 -8.90
N ASP A 69 22.77 -1.48 -9.90
CA ASP A 69 23.82 -2.13 -10.70
C ASP A 69 23.36 -3.23 -11.69
N VAL A 70 22.06 -3.55 -11.76
CA VAL A 70 21.52 -4.51 -12.74
C VAL A 70 20.35 -3.93 -13.54
N PRO A 71 20.62 -3.28 -14.69
CA PRO A 71 19.57 -2.70 -15.53
C PRO A 71 18.53 -3.74 -15.95
N GLY A 72 17.25 -3.36 -15.89
CA GLY A 72 16.13 -4.25 -16.29
C GLY A 72 15.70 -5.26 -15.23
N ARG A 73 16.43 -5.37 -14.11
CA ARG A 73 16.06 -6.26 -13.01
C ARG A 73 15.29 -5.51 -11.93
N LEU A 74 14.16 -6.09 -11.53
CA LEU A 74 13.24 -5.54 -10.55
C LEU A 74 13.18 -6.44 -9.32
N ARG A 75 13.31 -5.86 -8.14
CA ARG A 75 13.07 -6.52 -6.87
C ARG A 75 11.62 -6.34 -6.45
N VAL A 76 10.95 -7.47 -6.25
CA VAL A 76 9.57 -7.57 -5.79
C VAL A 76 9.57 -7.98 -4.33
N ARG A 77 8.99 -7.16 -3.46
CA ARG A 77 8.77 -7.50 -2.05
C ARG A 77 7.27 -7.56 -1.78
N PRO A 78 6.74 -8.65 -1.21
CA PRO A 78 5.37 -8.68 -0.75
C PRO A 78 5.14 -7.47 0.16
N THR A 79 4.13 -6.68 -0.16
CA THR A 79 3.61 -5.72 0.79
C THR A 79 2.64 -6.51 1.65
N ALA A 80 2.63 -6.27 2.97
CA ALA A 80 1.55 -6.77 3.78
C ALA A 80 0.25 -6.37 3.09
N THR A 81 -0.55 -7.36 2.70
CA THR A 81 -1.92 -7.12 2.29
C THR A 81 -2.53 -6.50 3.54
N THR A 82 -2.74 -5.18 3.54
CA THR A 82 -3.87 -4.66 4.29
C THR A 82 -5.03 -5.35 3.61
N THR A 83 -5.43 -6.51 4.15
CA THR A 83 -6.71 -7.13 3.84
C THR A 83 -7.65 -5.96 3.78
N ALA A 84 -8.32 -5.77 2.64
CA ALA A 84 -9.29 -4.70 2.45
C ALA A 84 -10.40 -4.95 3.48
N THR A 85 -10.10 -4.56 4.72
CA THR A 85 -10.91 -4.80 5.88
C THR A 85 -11.92 -3.72 5.71
N LYS A 86 -13.09 -4.09 5.17
CA LYS A 86 -14.20 -3.16 5.04
C LYS A 86 -14.36 -2.49 6.39
N PRO A 87 -14.12 -1.17 6.51
CA PRO A 87 -14.20 -0.51 7.79
C PRO A 87 -15.64 -0.66 8.30
N ALA A 88 -15.79 -1.11 9.54
CA ALA A 88 -17.08 -1.17 10.22
C ALA A 88 -17.57 0.25 10.59
N GLY A 89 -16.63 1.20 10.71
CA GLY A 89 -16.92 2.63 10.88
C GLY A 89 -16.00 3.51 10.05
N ARG A 90 -16.44 4.75 9.81
CA ARG A 90 -15.65 5.79 9.14
C ARG A 90 -15.73 7.10 9.90
N VAL A 91 -14.61 7.80 9.99
CA VAL A 91 -14.48 9.10 10.64
C VAL A 91 -13.77 10.06 9.70
N ASP A 92 -14.42 11.16 9.35
CA ASP A 92 -13.76 12.30 8.73
C ASP A 92 -13.37 13.30 9.82
N ALA A 93 -12.06 13.45 10.02
CA ALA A 93 -11.44 14.32 11.01
C ALA A 93 -10.45 15.30 10.34
N ARG A 94 -10.59 15.55 9.04
CA ARG A 94 -9.68 16.44 8.30
C ARG A 94 -9.79 17.91 8.71
N ALA A 95 -10.97 18.31 9.20
CA ALA A 95 -11.21 19.64 9.73
C ALA A 95 -10.89 19.77 11.22
N ASP A 96 -10.54 18.67 11.88
CA ASP A 96 -10.29 18.63 13.32
C ASP A 96 -8.78 18.79 13.60
N ASP A 97 -8.44 19.36 14.76
CA ASP A 97 -7.10 19.16 15.31
C ASP A 97 -6.89 17.68 15.71
N HIS A 98 -5.64 17.32 15.97
CA HIS A 98 -5.29 15.92 16.27
C HIS A 98 -6.04 15.35 17.47
N GLU A 99 -6.30 16.14 18.52
CA GLU A 99 -7.00 15.67 19.71
C GLU A 99 -8.50 15.52 19.47
N ALA A 100 -9.12 16.47 18.76
CA ALA A 100 -10.51 16.44 18.37
C ALA A 100 -10.80 15.25 17.45
N GLY A 101 -9.90 14.98 16.50
CA GLY A 101 -9.96 13.79 15.64
C GLY A 101 -9.91 12.50 16.47
N VAL A 102 -8.96 12.41 17.42
CA VAL A 102 -8.87 11.26 18.33
C VAL A 102 -10.16 11.08 19.16
N ARG A 103 -10.73 12.17 19.71
CA ARG A 103 -12.00 12.10 20.46
C ARG A 103 -13.17 11.63 19.60
N ARG A 104 -13.23 12.03 18.33
CA ARG A 104 -14.27 11.58 17.39
C ARG A 104 -14.10 10.09 17.06
N THR A 105 -12.87 9.67 16.81
CA THR A 105 -12.55 8.26 16.56
C THR A 105 -12.83 7.36 17.76
N LYS A 106 -12.51 7.81 18.98
CA LYS A 106 -12.88 7.10 20.22
C LYS A 106 -14.38 6.81 20.31
N ARG A 107 -15.22 7.79 19.97
CA ARG A 107 -16.69 7.61 20.02
C ARG A 107 -17.18 6.55 19.04
N VAL A 108 -16.59 6.48 17.85
CA VAL A 108 -16.94 5.45 16.87
C VAL A 108 -16.43 4.08 17.30
N LEU A 109 -15.18 3.99 17.76
CA LEU A 109 -14.59 2.73 18.23
C LEU A 109 -15.32 2.11 19.41
N ALA A 110 -15.88 2.92 20.32
CA ALA A 110 -16.68 2.45 21.45
C ALA A 110 -17.94 1.67 21.03
N GLY A 111 -18.43 1.86 19.81
CA GLY A 111 -19.57 1.12 19.24
C GLY A 111 -19.18 -0.10 18.42
N LEU A 112 -17.89 -0.38 18.24
CA LEU A 112 -17.39 -1.50 17.44
C LEU A 112 -17.10 -2.73 18.29
N GLN A 113 -17.21 -3.91 17.70
CA GLN A 113 -16.78 -5.15 18.31
C GLN A 113 -15.24 -5.23 18.34
N PRO A 114 -14.64 -5.96 19.31
CA PRO A 114 -13.21 -6.23 19.29
C PRO A 114 -12.79 -6.88 17.97
N GLY A 115 -11.68 -6.40 17.40
CA GLY A 115 -11.19 -6.83 16.08
C GLY A 115 -11.76 -6.07 14.88
N GLU A 116 -12.86 -5.33 15.03
CA GLU A 116 -13.39 -4.49 13.95
C GLU A 116 -12.51 -3.26 13.70
N VAL A 117 -12.58 -2.75 12.46
CA VAL A 117 -11.71 -1.66 12.00
C VAL A 117 -12.52 -0.39 11.73
N VAL A 118 -12.00 0.74 12.19
CA VAL A 118 -12.46 2.08 11.81
C VAL A 118 -11.47 2.71 10.83
N GLU A 119 -12.01 3.32 9.78
CA GLU A 119 -11.24 4.20 8.89
C GLU A 119 -11.31 5.64 9.40
N VAL A 120 -10.17 6.31 9.48
CA VAL A 120 -10.08 7.72 9.82
C VAL A 120 -9.39 8.48 8.69
N LEU A 121 -10.00 9.55 8.21
CA LEU A 121 -9.39 10.53 7.34
C LEU A 121 -8.95 11.73 8.20
N ALA A 122 -7.65 12.00 8.23
CA ALA A 122 -7.07 13.10 8.99
C ALA A 122 -6.24 14.01 8.10
N ALA A 123 -6.03 15.24 8.56
CA ALA A 123 -5.14 16.21 7.92
C ALA A 123 -3.89 16.47 8.77
N GLY A 124 -2.81 16.85 8.09
CA GLY A 124 -1.58 17.29 8.73
C GLY A 124 -0.61 16.16 9.11
N PRO A 125 0.71 16.44 9.05
CA PRO A 125 1.74 15.41 9.20
C PRO A 125 1.83 14.81 10.62
N GLY A 126 1.31 15.50 11.64
CA GLY A 126 1.31 15.03 13.04
C GLY A 126 0.22 14.00 13.37
N ALA A 127 -0.79 13.84 12.50
CA ALA A 127 -1.94 12.99 12.79
C ALA A 127 -1.54 11.52 13.03
N PRO A 128 -0.74 10.84 12.18
CA PRO A 128 -0.37 9.44 12.41
C PRO A 128 0.23 9.18 13.80
N ALA A 129 1.13 10.06 14.25
CA ALA A 129 1.79 9.92 15.54
C ALA A 129 0.82 10.11 16.71
N ALA A 130 -0.12 11.07 16.60
CA ALA A 130 -1.13 11.29 17.63
C ALA A 130 -2.09 10.09 17.75
N PHE A 131 -2.56 9.57 16.63
CA PHE A 131 -3.45 8.40 16.60
C PHE A 131 -2.75 7.13 17.06
N ALA A 132 -1.49 6.90 16.67
CA ALA A 132 -0.71 5.75 17.15
C ALA A 132 -0.54 5.78 18.68
N ARG A 133 -0.05 6.90 19.24
CA ARG A 133 0.15 7.06 20.69
C ARG A 133 -1.13 6.91 21.49
N TRP A 134 -2.26 7.35 20.93
CA TRP A 134 -3.54 7.14 21.57
C TRP A 134 -3.98 5.68 21.49
N ALA A 135 -3.90 5.06 20.32
CA ALA A 135 -4.29 3.67 20.11
C ALA A 135 -3.52 2.73 21.05
N ASP A 136 -2.20 2.88 21.13
CA ASP A 136 -1.34 2.08 22.01
C ASP A 136 -1.76 2.19 23.49
N ARG A 137 -2.05 3.40 23.97
CA ARG A 137 -2.51 3.62 25.36
C ARG A 137 -3.93 3.10 25.62
N ALA A 138 -4.77 3.08 24.59
CA ALA A 138 -6.16 2.65 24.68
C ALA A 138 -6.36 1.16 24.39
N GLY A 139 -5.28 0.40 24.13
CA GLY A 139 -5.35 -1.01 23.78
C GLY A 139 -5.80 -1.28 22.34
N HIS A 140 -5.86 -0.27 21.48
CA HIS A 140 -6.21 -0.40 20.06
C HIS A 140 -4.94 -0.51 19.20
N GLN A 141 -5.11 -0.88 17.93
CA GLN A 141 -3.97 -1.04 17.01
C GLN A 141 -4.13 -0.16 15.78
N LEU A 142 -3.13 0.67 15.46
CA LEU A 142 -3.01 1.34 14.17
C LEU A 142 -2.44 0.37 13.14
N ILE A 143 -3.27 -0.14 12.24
CA ILE A 143 -2.89 -1.22 11.30
C ILE A 143 -2.52 -0.72 9.90
N SER A 144 -2.82 0.54 9.57
CA SER A 144 -2.42 1.15 8.29
C SER A 144 -2.34 2.66 8.38
N VAL A 145 -1.38 3.24 7.64
CA VAL A 145 -1.23 4.68 7.40
C VAL A 145 -0.93 4.87 5.93
N GLU A 146 -1.79 5.60 5.24
CA GLU A 146 -1.68 5.83 3.80
C GLU A 146 -1.91 7.30 3.50
N ARG A 147 -1.02 7.92 2.71
CA ARG A 147 -1.28 9.25 2.14
C ARG A 147 -2.18 9.05 0.94
N THR A 148 -3.29 9.77 0.91
CA THR A 148 -4.30 9.64 -0.14
C THR A 148 -4.76 11.02 -0.59
N VAL A 149 -5.49 11.04 -1.69
CA VAL A 149 -6.23 12.21 -2.18
C VAL A 149 -7.70 11.81 -2.24
N ASP A 150 -8.60 12.70 -1.83
CA ASP A 150 -10.02 12.43 -1.93
C ASP A 150 -10.56 12.68 -3.36
N ALA A 151 -11.88 12.52 -3.54
CA ALA A 151 -12.53 12.75 -4.83
C ALA A 151 -12.42 14.20 -5.35
N HIS A 152 -11.98 15.14 -4.51
CA HIS A 152 -11.79 16.56 -4.83
C HIS A 152 -10.29 16.93 -4.85
N ASP A 153 -9.41 15.95 -4.97
CA ASP A 153 -7.95 16.09 -5.02
C ASP A 153 -7.35 16.74 -3.76
N GLN A 154 -8.06 16.68 -2.63
CA GLN A 154 -7.56 17.21 -1.36
C GLN A 154 -6.66 16.17 -0.68
N PRO A 155 -5.45 16.55 -0.24
CA PRO A 155 -4.55 15.64 0.44
C PRO A 155 -5.14 15.22 1.79
N ALA A 156 -5.13 13.92 2.05
CA ALA A 156 -5.58 13.33 3.29
C ALA A 156 -4.62 12.23 3.74
N ILE A 157 -4.65 11.93 5.03
CA ILE A 157 -3.98 10.77 5.59
C ILE A 157 -5.07 9.81 6.05
N ARG A 158 -5.11 8.64 5.41
CA ARG A 158 -6.01 7.55 5.73
C ARG A 158 -5.35 6.65 6.77
N LEU A 159 -6.01 6.51 7.91
CA LEU A 159 -5.59 5.67 9.03
C LEU A 159 -6.61 4.54 9.19
N LEU A 160 -6.14 3.31 9.39
CA LEU A 160 -7.00 2.19 9.77
C LEU A 160 -6.65 1.78 11.20
N LEU A 161 -7.64 1.83 12.10
CA LEU A 161 -7.48 1.42 13.49
C LEU A 161 -8.35 0.22 13.80
N ARG A 162 -7.76 -0.80 14.40
CA ARG A 162 -8.45 -2.01 14.88
C ARG A 162 -8.80 -1.85 16.35
N ASN A 163 -10.05 -2.13 16.69
CA ASN A 163 -10.51 -2.20 18.06
C ASN A 163 -9.85 -3.37 18.80
N GLY A 164 -9.34 -3.10 20.01
CA GLY A 164 -8.70 -4.13 20.85
C GLY A 164 -9.58 -4.70 21.95
N GLY A 165 -10.73 -4.05 22.24
CA GLY A 165 -11.57 -4.38 23.39
C GLY A 165 -11.42 -3.40 24.55
#